data_AF-A0AB72ZV91-F1
#
_entry.id   AF-A0AB72ZV91-F1
#
_cell.length_a   1.000
_cell.length_b   1.000
_cell.length_c   1.000
_cell.angle_alpha   90.00
_cell.angle_beta   90.00
_cell.angle_gamma   90.00
#
_symmetry.space_group_name_H-M   'P 1'
#
loop_
_entity.id
_entity.type
_entity.pdbx_description
1 polymer ?
#
loop_
_entity_poly.entity_id
_entity_poly.type
_entity_poly.pdbx_seq_one_letter_code
_entity_poly.pdbx_strand_id
1 'polypeptide(L)'
;MSSTAEESTLYASTNREHFSAWDRLEEISKRKINPKYINQNINQQAGYSAEIKEQARVNEHNILAGKRERIVQYDDLSSGQKAQIKNLCPNYATPSKNHELVDYISVDEKGNVIPGTAVQSKFVGRNGEECFKKLLSKDYEKYFENGAKMKIARNHYRDFQRAVNTRIKSLESQIAKGAWRFSKSRSFRGKTPTLQNNQSPYKVCEHH
;
A
#
# COMPACT_ATOMS: atom_id res chain seq x y z
N MET A 1 19.64 -10.93 -24.53
CA MET A 1 18.32 -10.73 -25.17
C MET A 1 17.44 -11.87 -24.69
N SER A 2 16.29 -11.60 -24.04
CA SER A 2 15.35 -12.68 -23.72
C SER A 2 14.83 -13.28 -25.02
N SER A 3 14.56 -14.58 -25.01
CA SER A 3 13.98 -15.22 -26.19
C SER A 3 12.55 -14.73 -26.41
N THR A 4 12.07 -14.72 -27.66
CA THR A 4 10.67 -14.39 -27.99
C THR A 4 9.66 -15.25 -27.23
N ALA A 5 10.04 -16.49 -26.89
CA ALA A 5 9.24 -17.39 -26.07
C ALA A 5 9.11 -16.90 -24.62
N GLU A 6 10.22 -16.50 -23.99
CA GLU A 6 10.20 -15.93 -22.63
C GLU A 6 9.32 -14.67 -22.56
N GLU A 7 9.50 -13.75 -23.51
CA GLU A 7 8.70 -12.53 -23.57
C GLU A 7 7.20 -12.83 -23.73
N SER A 8 6.84 -13.78 -24.61
CA SER A 8 5.45 -14.24 -24.77
C SER A 8 4.87 -14.82 -23.47
N THR A 9 5.66 -15.60 -22.71
CA THR A 9 5.20 -16.15 -21.42
C THR A 9 4.99 -15.09 -20.35
N LEU A 10 5.81 -14.04 -20.35
CA LEU A 10 5.61 -12.90 -19.45
C LEU A 10 4.31 -12.17 -19.77
N TYR A 11 4.06 -11.86 -21.05
CA TYR A 11 2.81 -11.21 -21.46
C TYR A 11 1.57 -12.07 -21.16
N ALA A 12 1.63 -13.38 -21.40
CA ALA A 12 0.54 -14.28 -21.04
C ALA A 12 0.25 -14.28 -19.52
N SER A 13 1.31 -14.26 -18.70
CA SER A 13 1.18 -14.20 -17.24
C SER A 13 0.63 -12.85 -16.77
N THR A 14 1.09 -11.75 -17.36
CA THR A 14 0.57 -10.40 -17.10
C THR A 14 -0.92 -10.31 -17.43
N ASN A 15 -1.34 -10.85 -18.59
CA ASN A 15 -2.76 -10.87 -18.97
C ASN A 15 -3.59 -11.66 -17.96
N ARG A 16 -3.09 -12.79 -17.45
CA ARG A 16 -3.79 -13.56 -16.41
C ARG A 16 -3.98 -12.76 -15.13
N GLU A 17 -2.95 -12.08 -14.64
CA GLU A 17 -3.06 -11.21 -13.45
C GLU A 17 -4.10 -10.10 -13.71
N HIS A 18 -4.03 -9.46 -14.88
CA HIS A 18 -4.94 -8.40 -15.27
C HIS A 18 -6.39 -8.87 -15.19
N PHE A 19 -6.75 -9.92 -15.92
CA PHE A 19 -8.13 -10.42 -15.98
C PHE A 19 -8.65 -10.93 -14.63
N SER A 20 -7.78 -11.51 -13.79
CA SER A 20 -8.19 -11.97 -12.45
C SER A 20 -8.73 -10.84 -11.56
N ALA A 21 -8.27 -9.60 -11.76
CA ALA A 21 -8.81 -8.45 -11.06
C ALA A 21 -10.19 -8.03 -11.58
N TRP A 22 -10.48 -8.21 -12.87
CA TRP A 22 -11.75 -7.81 -13.46
C TRP A 22 -12.92 -8.60 -12.91
N ASP A 23 -12.78 -9.93 -12.76
CA ASP A 23 -13.82 -10.79 -12.19
C ASP A 23 -14.21 -10.31 -10.78
N ARG A 24 -13.22 -10.02 -9.93
CA ARG A 24 -13.46 -9.51 -8.57
C ARG A 24 -14.08 -8.11 -8.57
N LEU A 25 -13.66 -7.23 -9.49
CA LEU A 25 -14.24 -5.88 -9.61
C LEU A 25 -15.68 -5.94 -10.11
N GLU A 26 -15.99 -6.86 -11.02
CA GLU A 26 -17.35 -7.11 -11.49
C GLU A 26 -18.24 -7.58 -10.33
N GLU A 27 -17.78 -8.52 -9.50
CA GLU A 27 -18.50 -8.93 -8.29
C GLU A 27 -18.78 -7.77 -7.34
N ILE A 28 -17.81 -6.88 -7.12
CA ILE A 28 -17.99 -5.70 -6.27
C ILE A 28 -19.05 -4.77 -6.86
N SER A 29 -19.04 -4.56 -8.18
CA SER A 29 -20.01 -3.69 -8.87
C SER A 29 -21.45 -4.15 -8.69
N LYS A 30 -21.67 -5.45 -8.47
CA LYS A 30 -22.99 -6.07 -8.26
C LYS A 30 -23.43 -6.07 -6.80
N ARG A 31 -22.58 -5.65 -5.84
CA ARG A 31 -22.90 -5.67 -4.40
C ARG A 31 -23.99 -4.66 -4.07
N LYS A 32 -24.99 -5.11 -3.29
CA LYS A 32 -26.09 -4.26 -2.82
C LYS A 32 -25.58 -3.14 -1.92
N ILE A 33 -26.14 -1.95 -2.09
CA ILE A 33 -25.94 -0.79 -1.21
C ILE A 33 -27.12 -0.71 -0.25
N ASN A 34 -26.86 -0.71 1.05
CA ASN A 34 -27.90 -0.48 2.05
C ASN A 34 -28.22 1.03 2.09
N PRO A 35 -29.48 1.44 1.86
CA PRO A 35 -29.88 2.85 1.89
C PRO A 35 -29.52 3.59 3.19
N LYS A 36 -29.46 2.90 4.33
CA LYS A 36 -29.08 3.49 5.62
C LYS A 36 -27.58 3.76 5.75
N TYR A 37 -26.76 3.08 4.96
CA TYR A 37 -25.30 3.08 5.09
C TYR A 37 -24.60 3.34 3.74
N ILE A 38 -25.25 4.10 2.84
CA ILE A 38 -24.78 4.35 1.47
C ILE A 38 -23.30 4.75 1.45
N ASN A 39 -22.94 5.80 2.19
CA ASN A 39 -21.57 6.31 2.21
C ASN A 39 -20.56 5.28 2.72
N GLN A 40 -20.92 4.49 3.74
CA GLN A 40 -20.04 3.48 4.30
C GLN A 40 -19.84 2.32 3.32
N ASN A 41 -20.91 1.86 2.67
CA ASN A 41 -20.84 0.80 1.68
C ASN A 41 -20.02 1.23 0.46
N ILE A 42 -20.27 2.43 -0.07
CA ILE A 42 -19.50 2.98 -1.19
C ILE A 42 -18.01 3.08 -0.81
N ASN A 43 -17.69 3.62 0.36
CA ASN A 43 -16.29 3.74 0.79
C ASN A 43 -15.60 2.39 0.97
N GLN A 44 -16.29 1.39 1.53
CA GLN A 44 -15.76 0.03 1.68
C GLN A 44 -15.54 -0.64 0.31
N GLN A 45 -16.53 -0.57 -0.58
CA GLN A 45 -16.42 -1.12 -1.93
C GLN A 45 -15.31 -0.43 -2.73
N ALA A 46 -15.18 0.90 -2.62
CA ALA A 46 -14.13 1.67 -3.28
C ALA A 46 -12.73 1.32 -2.73
N GLY A 47 -12.61 1.17 -1.40
CA GLY A 47 -11.36 0.75 -0.75
C GLY A 47 -10.92 -0.64 -1.23
N TYR A 48 -11.82 -1.62 -1.18
CA TYR A 48 -11.55 -2.97 -1.65
C TYR A 48 -11.23 -3.02 -3.15
N SER A 49 -11.94 -2.22 -3.97
CA SER A 49 -11.62 -2.07 -5.40
C SER A 49 -10.22 -1.51 -5.64
N ALA A 50 -9.78 -0.55 -4.81
CA ALA A 50 -8.46 0.04 -4.92
C ALA A 50 -7.34 -0.96 -4.56
N GLU A 51 -7.58 -1.85 -3.59
CA GLU A 51 -6.66 -2.92 -3.20
C GLU A 51 -6.47 -3.94 -4.33
N ILE A 52 -7.57 -4.41 -4.92
CA ILE A 52 -7.54 -5.35 -6.06
C ILE A 52 -6.80 -4.75 -7.26
N LYS A 53 -7.12 -3.50 -7.61
CA LYS A 53 -6.46 -2.79 -8.72
C LYS A 53 -4.97 -2.60 -8.46
N GLU A 54 -4.59 -2.35 -7.21
CA GLU A 54 -3.18 -2.23 -6.87
C GLU A 54 -2.45 -3.55 -6.99
N GLN A 55 -3.03 -4.64 -6.48
CA GLN A 55 -2.46 -5.97 -6.57
C GLN A 55 -2.14 -6.34 -8.02
N ALA A 56 -3.13 -6.25 -8.91
CA ALA A 56 -2.93 -6.53 -10.33
C ALA A 56 -1.85 -5.63 -10.92
N ARG A 57 -1.93 -4.31 -10.72
CA ARG A 57 -0.98 -3.35 -11.28
C ARG A 57 0.47 -3.60 -10.85
N VAL A 58 0.71 -3.92 -9.58
CA VAL A 58 2.05 -4.20 -9.07
C VAL A 58 2.55 -5.57 -9.56
N ASN A 59 1.68 -6.58 -9.58
CA ASN A 59 2.03 -7.92 -10.06
C ASN A 59 2.33 -7.93 -11.56
N GLU A 60 1.51 -7.27 -12.38
CA GLU A 60 1.74 -7.04 -13.81
C GLU A 60 3.12 -6.42 -14.04
N HIS A 61 3.43 -5.33 -13.32
CA HIS A 61 4.72 -4.67 -13.43
C HIS A 61 5.87 -5.60 -13.01
N ASN A 62 5.71 -6.35 -11.92
CA ASN A 62 6.73 -7.30 -11.47
C ASN A 62 6.95 -8.43 -12.46
N ILE A 63 5.89 -8.97 -13.07
CA ILE A 63 5.98 -9.98 -14.13
C ILE A 63 6.76 -9.44 -15.32
N LEU A 64 6.36 -8.29 -15.86
CA LEU A 64 7.03 -7.69 -17.02
C LEU A 64 8.50 -7.34 -16.73
N ALA A 65 8.81 -6.97 -15.48
CA ALA A 65 10.18 -6.73 -15.03
C ALA A 65 10.97 -8.01 -14.72
N GLY A 66 10.42 -9.21 -14.95
CA GLY A 66 11.06 -10.49 -14.64
C GLY A 66 11.24 -10.76 -13.14
N LYS A 67 10.63 -9.96 -12.27
CA LYS A 67 10.68 -10.15 -10.83
C LYS A 67 9.79 -11.32 -10.43
N ARG A 68 10.27 -12.12 -9.49
CA ARG A 68 9.55 -13.31 -9.02
C ARG A 68 8.66 -13.06 -7.79
N GLU A 69 8.67 -11.83 -7.26
CA GLU A 69 7.82 -11.43 -6.14
C GLU A 69 6.43 -11.00 -6.61
N ARG A 70 5.40 -11.31 -5.82
CA ARG A 70 4.02 -10.84 -6.02
C ARG A 70 3.51 -10.20 -4.75
N ILE A 71 2.70 -9.16 -4.85
CA ILE A 71 1.91 -8.70 -3.72
C ILE A 71 0.61 -9.50 -3.65
N VAL A 72 0.19 -9.83 -2.44
CA VAL A 72 -1.02 -10.61 -2.17
C VAL A 72 -1.76 -9.93 -1.02
N GLN A 73 -3.07 -9.75 -1.19
CA GLN A 73 -3.94 -9.29 -0.11
C GLN A 73 -3.91 -10.24 1.08
N TYR A 74 -3.94 -9.70 2.30
CA TYR A 74 -3.86 -10.50 3.52
C TYR A 74 -4.92 -11.61 3.56
N ASP A 75 -6.14 -11.28 3.13
CA ASP A 75 -7.26 -12.22 3.14
C ASP A 75 -7.03 -13.43 2.23
N ASP A 76 -6.29 -13.23 1.13
CA ASP A 76 -5.96 -14.25 0.13
C ASP A 76 -4.74 -15.11 0.54
N LEU A 77 -4.08 -14.80 1.66
CA LEU A 77 -2.96 -15.60 2.17
C LEU A 77 -3.43 -16.92 2.81
N SER A 78 -2.64 -17.97 2.57
CA SER A 78 -2.76 -19.26 3.26
C SER A 78 -2.48 -19.14 4.76
N SER A 79 -2.93 -20.13 5.54
CA SER A 79 -2.65 -20.18 6.99
C SER A 79 -1.16 -20.20 7.31
N GLY A 80 -0.34 -20.87 6.48
CA GLY A 80 1.12 -20.89 6.62
C GLY A 80 1.76 -19.52 6.40
N GLN A 81 1.30 -18.77 5.41
CA GLN A 81 1.74 -17.39 5.16
C GLN A 81 1.29 -16.44 6.28
N LYS A 82 0.04 -16.58 6.75
CA LYS A 82 -0.46 -15.81 7.90
C LYS A 82 0.38 -16.08 9.16
N ALA A 83 0.79 -17.32 9.41
CA ALA A 83 1.71 -17.64 10.50
C ALA A 83 3.08 -16.94 10.37
N GLN A 84 3.61 -16.77 9.15
CA GLN A 84 4.82 -15.99 8.92
C GLN A 84 4.61 -14.51 9.29
N ILE A 85 3.43 -13.94 9.01
CA ILE A 85 3.08 -12.57 9.43
C ILE A 85 3.03 -12.44 10.95
N LYS A 86 2.52 -13.44 11.67
CA LYS A 86 2.52 -13.43 13.15
C LYS A 86 3.94 -13.23 13.71
N ASN A 87 4.96 -13.81 13.07
CA ASN A 87 6.34 -13.62 13.48
C ASN A 87 6.86 -12.20 13.20
N LEU A 88 6.34 -11.53 12.16
CA LEU A 88 6.70 -10.15 11.81
C LEU A 88 5.97 -9.11 12.69
N CYS A 89 4.74 -9.40 13.10
CA CYS A 89 3.91 -8.55 13.95
C CYS A 89 3.45 -9.31 15.21
N PRO A 90 4.37 -9.70 16.11
CA PRO A 90 4.08 -10.61 17.23
C PRO A 90 3.05 -10.04 18.21
N ASN A 91 2.99 -8.72 18.35
CA ASN A 91 2.10 -8.03 19.29
C ASN A 91 0.66 -7.87 18.78
N TYR A 92 0.36 -8.29 17.54
CA TYR A 92 -0.96 -8.13 16.95
C TYR A 92 -1.64 -9.47 16.68
N ALA A 93 -2.97 -9.45 16.64
CA ALA A 93 -3.75 -10.60 16.24
C ALA A 93 -3.50 -10.90 14.76
N THR A 94 -3.47 -12.18 14.41
CA THR A 94 -3.37 -12.67 13.03
C THR A 94 -4.69 -13.36 12.69
N PRO A 95 -5.77 -12.59 12.44
CA PRO A 95 -7.08 -13.14 12.20
C PRO A 95 -7.14 -13.90 10.87
N SER A 96 -8.14 -14.74 10.68
CA SER A 96 -8.35 -15.42 9.40
C SER A 96 -8.68 -14.44 8.25
N LYS A 97 -9.26 -13.28 8.56
CA LYS A 97 -9.63 -12.20 7.64
C LYS A 97 -9.41 -10.83 8.30
N ASN A 98 -9.23 -9.79 7.49
CA ASN A 98 -9.14 -8.38 7.87
C ASN A 98 -8.06 -8.10 8.94
N HIS A 99 -6.78 -8.27 8.58
CA HIS A 99 -5.69 -7.88 9.48
C HIS A 99 -5.67 -6.37 9.72
N GLU A 100 -5.48 -5.97 10.96
CA GLU A 100 -5.55 -4.55 11.34
C GLU A 100 -4.43 -3.70 10.73
N LEU A 101 -3.26 -4.30 10.52
CA LEU A 101 -2.02 -3.64 10.11
C LEU A 101 -1.55 -3.94 8.67
N VAL A 102 -2.18 -4.91 7.99
CA VAL A 102 -1.65 -5.44 6.73
C VAL A 102 -2.82 -5.65 5.78
N ASP A 103 -2.92 -4.80 4.76
CA ASP A 103 -3.87 -5.01 3.66
C ASP A 103 -3.26 -5.96 2.63
N TYR A 104 -1.98 -5.80 2.31
CA TYR A 104 -1.24 -6.68 1.41
C TYR A 104 0.25 -6.77 1.77
N ILE A 105 0.90 -7.83 1.30
CA ILE A 105 2.30 -8.13 1.56
C ILE A 105 2.94 -8.79 0.34
N SER A 106 4.25 -8.65 0.16
CA SER A 106 4.96 -9.37 -0.90
C SER A 106 5.24 -10.81 -0.49
N VAL A 107 5.12 -11.73 -1.45
CA VAL A 107 5.56 -13.12 -1.35
C VAL A 107 6.59 -13.41 -2.44
N ASP A 108 7.53 -14.31 -2.15
CA ASP A 108 8.51 -14.81 -3.12
C ASP A 108 7.92 -15.87 -4.06
N GLU A 109 8.75 -16.41 -4.96
CA GLU A 109 8.36 -17.44 -5.94
C GLU A 109 7.83 -18.74 -5.30
N LYS A 110 8.23 -19.01 -4.04
CA LYS A 110 7.82 -20.19 -3.27
C LYS A 110 6.60 -19.89 -2.41
N GLY A 111 6.09 -18.66 -2.45
CA GLY A 111 4.99 -18.19 -1.63
C GLY A 111 5.39 -17.80 -0.20
N ASN A 112 6.68 -17.68 0.13
CA ASN A 112 7.09 -17.20 1.44
C ASN A 112 6.88 -15.69 1.55
N VAL A 113 6.42 -15.23 2.70
CA VAL A 113 6.23 -13.81 2.99
C VAL A 113 7.60 -13.13 3.05
N ILE A 114 7.74 -12.02 2.33
CA ILE A 114 8.96 -11.21 2.33
C ILE A 114 8.89 -10.19 3.47
N PRO A 115 9.79 -10.24 4.48
CA PRO A 115 9.80 -9.30 5.59
C PRO A 115 9.95 -7.84 5.15
N GLY A 116 9.34 -6.90 5.88
CA GLY A 116 9.44 -5.46 5.58
C GLY A 116 8.69 -5.00 4.32
N THR A 117 7.81 -5.85 3.77
CA THR A 117 6.97 -5.50 2.61
C THR A 117 5.50 -5.31 2.95
N ALA A 118 5.12 -5.48 4.22
CA ALA A 118 3.75 -5.25 4.68
C ALA A 118 3.31 -3.81 4.36
N VAL A 119 2.14 -3.68 3.76
CA VAL A 119 1.55 -2.38 3.41
C VAL A 119 0.15 -2.26 3.99
N GLN A 120 -0.13 -1.08 4.53
CA GLN A 120 -1.48 -0.63 4.87
C GLN A 120 -1.84 0.56 4.01
N SER A 121 -2.98 0.48 3.32
CA SER A 121 -3.62 1.59 2.63
C SER A 121 -4.56 2.32 3.58
N LYS A 122 -4.39 3.64 3.72
CA LYS A 122 -5.33 4.49 4.47
C LYS A 122 -5.67 5.73 3.65
N PHE A 123 -6.88 5.74 3.11
CA PHE A 123 -7.45 6.88 2.41
C PHE A 123 -8.13 7.82 3.39
N VAL A 124 -7.33 8.63 4.09
CA VAL A 124 -7.79 9.52 5.15
C VAL A 124 -7.40 10.98 4.92
N GLY A 125 -8.25 11.90 5.39
CA GLY A 125 -8.09 13.35 5.17
C GLY A 125 -8.71 13.79 3.85
N ARG A 126 -9.05 15.07 3.74
CA ARG A 126 -9.63 15.65 2.51
C ARG A 126 -8.57 15.99 1.46
N ASN A 127 -7.32 16.12 1.88
CA ASN A 127 -6.15 16.40 1.07
C ASN A 127 -4.90 15.78 1.71
N GLY A 128 -3.73 15.96 1.07
CA GLY A 128 -2.48 15.40 1.57
C GLY A 128 -1.98 16.00 2.89
N GLU A 129 -2.28 17.26 3.18
CA GLU A 129 -1.88 17.89 4.45
C GLU A 129 -2.68 17.31 5.63
N GLU A 130 -3.99 17.17 5.49
CA GLU A 130 -4.83 16.52 6.50
C GLU A 130 -4.47 15.04 6.66
N CYS A 131 -4.18 14.35 5.55
CA CYS A 131 -3.70 12.97 5.56
C CYS A 131 -2.41 12.86 6.39
N PHE A 132 -1.44 13.73 6.15
CA PHE A 132 -0.19 13.79 6.92
C PHE A 132 -0.44 14.00 8.42
N LYS A 133 -1.28 14.98 8.79
CA LYS A 133 -1.63 15.23 10.20
C LYS A 133 -2.26 14.00 10.87
N LYS A 134 -3.15 13.29 10.16
CA LYS A 134 -3.76 12.05 10.66
C LYS A 134 -2.73 10.94 10.84
N LEU A 135 -1.85 10.71 9.86
CA LEU A 135 -0.83 9.67 9.98
C LEU A 135 0.19 9.95 11.10
N LEU A 136 0.35 11.20 11.54
CA LEU A 136 1.16 11.55 12.70
C LEU A 136 0.44 11.41 14.05
N SER A 137 -0.87 11.12 14.06
CA SER A 137 -1.61 10.99 15.31
C SER A 137 -1.30 9.66 16.01
N LYS A 138 -1.60 9.59 17.31
CA LYS A 138 -1.35 8.42 18.15
C LYS A 138 -2.00 7.15 17.61
N ASP A 139 -3.19 7.26 17.02
CA ASP A 139 -3.96 6.10 16.52
C ASP A 139 -3.27 5.39 15.34
N TYR A 140 -2.35 6.08 14.65
CA TYR A 140 -1.63 5.56 13.49
C TYR A 140 -0.21 5.11 13.82
N GLU A 141 0.29 5.37 15.04
CA GLU A 141 1.65 5.02 15.44
C GLU A 141 1.92 3.51 15.31
N LYS A 142 0.92 2.69 15.62
CA LYS A 142 0.95 1.23 15.48
C LYS A 142 1.42 0.74 14.12
N TYR A 143 1.04 1.41 13.03
CA TYR A 143 1.42 0.98 11.69
C TYR A 143 2.94 1.11 11.50
N PHE A 144 3.49 2.25 11.89
CA PHE A 144 4.92 2.53 11.75
C PHE A 144 5.78 1.72 12.71
N GLU A 145 5.34 1.54 13.96
CA GLU A 145 6.08 0.75 14.96
C GLU A 145 6.20 -0.73 14.56
N ASN A 146 5.26 -1.24 13.76
CA ASN A 146 5.27 -2.61 13.25
C ASN A 146 5.80 -2.70 11.82
N GLY A 147 6.48 -1.66 11.33
CA GLY A 147 7.14 -1.65 10.03
C GLY A 147 6.19 -1.68 8.83
N ALA A 148 4.88 -1.42 9.03
CA ALA A 148 3.93 -1.34 7.95
C ALA A 148 4.18 -0.07 7.13
N LYS A 149 4.30 -0.24 5.81
CA LYS A 149 4.40 0.88 4.87
C LYS A 149 3.01 1.48 4.69
N MET A 150 2.91 2.80 4.77
CA MET A 150 1.64 3.49 4.55
C MET A 150 1.48 3.88 3.08
N LYS A 151 0.39 3.42 2.47
CA LYS A 151 -0.05 3.90 1.17
C LYS A 151 -1.15 4.95 1.31
N ILE A 152 -0.99 6.04 0.58
CA ILE A 152 -1.92 7.18 0.54
C ILE A 152 -2.54 7.34 -0.85
N ALA A 153 -3.62 8.13 -0.94
CA ALA A 153 -4.25 8.45 -2.21
C ALA A 153 -3.29 9.22 -3.13
N ARG A 154 -3.29 8.90 -4.44
CA ARG A 154 -2.38 9.54 -5.41
C ARG A 154 -2.56 11.05 -5.49
N ASN A 155 -3.80 11.53 -5.46
CA ASN A 155 -4.14 12.95 -5.46
C ASN A 155 -3.68 13.68 -4.18
N HIS A 156 -3.43 12.97 -3.09
CA HIS A 156 -2.90 13.55 -1.85
C HIS A 156 -1.38 13.73 -1.88
N TYR A 157 -0.68 13.09 -2.82
CA TYR A 157 0.78 12.96 -2.78
C TYR A 157 1.50 14.31 -2.73
N ARG A 158 1.12 15.26 -3.59
CA ARG A 158 1.80 16.56 -3.71
C ARG A 158 1.72 17.36 -2.40
N ASP A 159 0.53 17.44 -1.82
CA ASP A 159 0.32 18.19 -0.57
C ASP A 159 0.94 17.46 0.62
N PHE A 160 0.88 16.13 0.63
CA PHE A 160 1.51 15.31 1.66
C PHE A 160 3.02 15.53 1.67
N GLN A 161 3.67 15.48 0.51
CA GLN A 161 5.11 15.71 0.39
C GLN A 161 5.50 17.13 0.83
N ARG A 162 4.67 18.13 0.48
CA ARG A 162 4.87 19.50 0.97
C ARG A 162 4.81 19.58 2.49
N ALA A 163 3.80 18.96 3.11
CA ALA A 163 3.63 18.95 4.56
C ALA A 163 4.80 18.26 5.29
N VAL A 164 5.26 17.12 4.76
CA VAL A 164 6.46 16.41 5.25
C VAL A 164 7.69 17.32 5.20
N ASN A 165 7.97 17.92 4.05
CA ASN A 165 9.14 18.78 3.87
C ASN A 165 9.11 20.01 4.79
N THR A 166 7.95 20.64 4.95
CA THR A 166 7.77 21.75 5.90
C THR A 166 8.07 21.31 7.33
N ARG A 167 7.62 20.11 7.73
CA ARG A 167 7.88 19.57 9.07
C ARG A 167 9.35 19.25 9.29
N ILE A 168 10.02 18.65 8.31
CA ILE A 168 11.47 18.36 8.36
C ILE A 168 12.24 19.66 8.57
N LYS A 169 12.02 20.68 7.72
CA LYS A 169 12.68 21.99 7.83
C LYS A 169 12.45 22.64 9.20
N SER A 170 11.23 22.56 9.72
CA SER A 170 10.90 23.08 11.05
C SER A 170 11.67 22.36 12.16
N LEU A 171 11.81 21.03 12.08
CA LEU A 171 12.56 20.25 13.08
C LEU A 171 14.06 20.51 12.98
N GLU A 172 14.61 20.57 11.77
CA GLU A 172 16.01 20.93 11.53
C GLU A 172 16.34 22.31 12.11
N SER A 173 15.45 23.30 11.92
CA SER A 173 15.61 24.63 12.52
C SER A 173 15.59 24.59 14.05
N GLN A 174 14.74 23.75 14.67
CA GLN A 174 14.70 23.59 16.13
C GLN A 174 15.98 22.95 16.68
N ILE A 175 16.52 21.95 15.98
CA ILE A 175 17.80 21.32 16.31
C ILE A 175 18.94 22.34 16.21
N ALA A 176 19.01 23.08 15.11
CA ALA A 176 20.06 24.08 14.87
C ALA A 176 20.04 25.22 15.90
N LYS A 177 18.86 25.63 16.37
CA LYS A 177 18.69 26.68 17.39
C LYS A 177 18.99 26.21 18.83
N GLY A 178 19.41 24.96 19.02
CA GLY A 178 19.64 24.40 20.36
C GLY A 178 18.37 24.30 21.23
N ALA A 179 17.18 24.50 20.63
CA ALA A 179 15.89 24.43 21.32
C ALA A 179 15.42 22.98 21.57
N TRP A 180 16.27 22.00 21.25
CA TRP A 180 15.95 20.58 21.39
C TRP A 180 16.07 20.14 22.85
N ARG A 181 14.96 20.18 23.60
CA ARG A 181 14.88 19.52 24.91
C ARG A 181 14.77 18.01 24.69
N PHE A 182 15.72 17.26 25.24
CA PHE A 182 15.72 15.79 25.31
C PHE A 182 14.55 15.28 26.17
N SER A 183 13.33 15.33 25.65
CA SER A 183 12.19 14.62 26.23
C SER A 183 11.27 14.15 25.11
N LYS A 184 11.58 12.95 24.60
CA LYS A 184 10.87 12.16 23.55
C LYS A 184 11.48 12.19 22.14
N SER A 185 12.72 11.76 22.00
CA SER A 185 13.28 11.35 20.71
C SER A 185 13.35 9.83 20.58
N ARG A 186 12.25 9.18 20.15
CA ARG A 186 12.30 7.77 19.68
C ARG A 186 11.48 7.45 18.43
N SER A 187 10.73 8.39 17.85
CA SER A 187 9.64 8.05 16.91
C SER A 187 9.89 8.39 15.42
N PHE A 188 10.93 9.14 15.04
CA PHE A 188 10.98 9.72 13.67
C PHE A 188 11.92 9.06 12.64
N ARG A 189 12.91 8.24 13.05
CA ARG A 189 13.96 7.77 12.13
C ARG A 189 13.53 6.62 11.19
N GLY A 190 12.34 6.06 11.38
CA GLY A 190 11.79 4.93 10.59
C GLY A 190 10.46 5.21 9.89
N LYS A 191 9.95 6.46 9.92
CA LYS A 191 8.60 6.81 9.43
C LYS A 191 8.56 7.33 7.99
N THR A 192 9.63 7.16 7.21
CA THR A 192 9.64 7.55 5.79
C THR A 192 8.90 6.48 4.98
N PRO A 193 7.70 6.76 4.44
CA PRO A 193 7.03 5.79 3.58
C PRO A 193 7.91 5.51 2.37
N THR A 194 7.96 4.27 1.92
CA THR A 194 8.66 3.93 0.68
C THR A 194 7.87 4.53 -0.47
N LEU A 195 8.43 5.56 -1.11
CA LEU A 195 7.82 6.26 -2.24
C LEU A 195 8.10 5.45 -3.52
N GLN A 196 7.16 4.60 -3.94
CA GLN A 196 7.21 4.07 -5.31
C GLN A 196 6.62 5.12 -6.26
N ASN A 197 7.51 5.85 -6.95
CA ASN A 197 7.17 6.66 -8.11
C ASN A 197 6.84 5.71 -9.27
N ASN A 198 5.56 5.38 -9.44
CA ASN A 198 5.10 4.65 -10.61
C ASN A 198 4.78 5.67 -11.71
N GLN A 199 5.82 6.17 -12.37
CA GLN A 199 5.66 6.78 -13.69
C GLN A 199 5.04 5.73 -14.61
N SER A 200 3.82 6.00 -15.07
CA SER A 200 3.24 5.25 -16.17
C SER A 200 3.93 5.68 -17.47
N PRO A 201 4.37 4.74 -18.33
CA PRO A 201 4.92 5.09 -19.63
C PRO A 201 3.85 5.43 -20.68
N TYR A 202 2.56 5.44 -20.32
CA TYR A 202 1.51 5.87 -21.24
C TYR A 202 1.50 7.41 -21.34
N LYS A 203 2.42 7.93 -22.18
CA LYS A 203 2.16 9.17 -22.91
C LYS A 203 0.85 8.97 -23.64
N VAL A 204 -0.17 9.73 -23.25
CA VAL A 204 -1.39 9.87 -24.03
C VAL A 204 -0.98 10.36 -25.41
N CYS A 205 -1.20 9.55 -26.44
CA CYS A 205 -1.25 10.03 -27.80
C CYS A 205 -2.42 11.01 -27.87
N GLU A 206 -2.13 12.30 -27.83
CA GLU A 206 -3.08 13.33 -28.25
C GLU A 206 -3.27 13.18 -29.75
N HIS A 207 -4.42 12.63 -30.13
CA HIS A 207 -4.92 12.73 -31.51
C HIS A 207 -5.60 14.09 -31.68
N HIS A 208 -4.97 14.95 -32.47
CA HIS A 208 -5.63 15.92 -33.34
C HIS A 208 -5.13 15.71 -34.76
#